data_AF-A0A0D2K915-F1
#
_entry.id   AF-A0A0D2K915-F1
#
_cell.length_a   1.000
_cell.length_b   1.000
_cell.length_c   1.000
_cell.angle_alpha   90.00
_cell.angle_beta   90.00
_cell.angle_gamma   90.00
#
_symmetry.space_group_name_H-M   'P 1'
#
loop_
_entity.id
_entity.type
_entity.pdbx_description
1 polymer ?
#
loop_
_entity_poly.entity_id
_entity_poly.type
_entity_poly.pdbx_seq_one_letter_code
_entity_poly.pdbx_strand_id
1 'polypeptide(L)'
;VVDAMAEHFTRFADDERAMPVVWHQTLLCFVQRYKSEVRAADRDALRRLCAAQQHYQVTPEVLRELDHSAPREQRRAERQRQEEAAAAAVGKHVQEDVRNLPPVPMLDD
;
A
#
# COMPACT_ATOMS: atom_id res chain seq x y z
N VAL A 1 0.42 -6.69 -12.80
CA VAL A 1 -0.68 -5.90 -13.40
C VAL A 1 -0.57 -4.42 -13.03
N VAL A 2 -0.60 -4.05 -11.74
CA VAL A 2 -0.48 -2.63 -11.31
C VAL A 2 0.76 -1.94 -11.88
N ASP A 3 1.92 -2.58 -11.78
CA ASP A 3 3.18 -2.04 -12.31
C ASP A 3 3.10 -1.79 -13.83
N ALA A 4 2.51 -2.73 -14.58
CA ALA A 4 2.31 -2.58 -16.03
C ALA A 4 1.30 -1.48 -16.39
N MET A 5 0.27 -1.26 -15.57
CA MET A 5 -0.66 -0.15 -15.75
C MET A 5 0.00 1.20 -15.48
N ALA A 6 0.79 1.30 -14.40
CA ALA A 6 1.56 2.51 -14.10
C ALA A 6 2.52 2.83 -15.26
N GLU A 7 3.26 1.83 -15.73
CA GLU A 7 4.13 1.98 -16.90
C GLU A 7 3.35 2.45 -18.14
N HIS A 8 2.21 1.83 -18.43
CA HIS A 8 1.35 2.22 -19.56
C HIS A 8 0.96 3.70 -19.50
N PHE A 9 0.52 4.21 -18.36
CA PHE A 9 0.18 5.62 -18.21
C PHE A 9 1.39 6.53 -18.40
N THR A 10 2.55 6.18 -17.83
CA THR A 10 3.74 7.04 -17.88
C THR A 10 4.30 7.25 -19.28
N ARG A 11 4.03 6.36 -20.24
CA ARG A 11 4.43 6.51 -21.64
C ARG A 11 3.77 7.71 -22.34
N PHE A 12 2.62 8.18 -21.84
CA PHE A 12 1.94 9.36 -22.38
C PHE A 12 2.54 10.70 -21.90
N ALA A 13 3.58 10.67 -21.06
CA ALA A 13 4.28 11.89 -20.66
C ALA A 13 4.96 12.59 -21.84
N ASP A 14 5.40 11.82 -22.83
CA ASP A 14 6.08 12.32 -24.05
C ASP A 14 5.11 12.44 -25.25
N ASP A 15 3.82 12.17 -25.07
CA ASP A 15 2.83 12.31 -26.15
C ASP A 15 2.43 13.80 -26.29
N GLU A 16 2.61 14.38 -27.48
CA GLU A 16 2.29 15.78 -27.76
C GLU A 16 0.78 16.03 -27.82
N ARG A 17 -0.03 14.97 -27.99
CA ARG A 17 -1.49 15.11 -28.09
C ARG A 17 -2.09 15.36 -26.72
N ALA A 18 -3.08 16.25 -26.67
CA ALA A 18 -3.87 16.47 -25.48
C ALA A 18 -4.72 15.22 -25.18
N MET A 19 -4.55 14.65 -24.00
CA MET A 19 -5.32 13.47 -23.60
C MET A 19 -6.78 13.83 -23.31
N PRO A 20 -7.74 12.99 -23.73
CA PRO A 20 -9.16 13.25 -23.49
C PRO A 20 -9.49 13.13 -21.99
N VAL A 21 -10.57 13.80 -21.55
CA VAL A 21 -11.03 13.78 -20.14
C VAL A 21 -11.21 12.37 -19.58
N VAL A 22 -11.68 11.42 -20.40
CA VAL A 22 -11.88 10.01 -20.02
C VAL A 22 -10.55 9.35 -19.64
N TRP A 23 -9.45 9.69 -20.32
CA TRP A 23 -8.13 9.18 -19.97
C TRP A 23 -7.69 9.67 -18.59
N HIS A 24 -7.86 10.96 -18.30
CA HIS A 24 -7.54 11.52 -16.98
C HIS A 24 -8.41 10.91 -15.87
N GLN A 25 -9.70 10.70 -16.12
CA GLN A 25 -10.60 10.03 -15.17
C GLN A 25 -10.18 8.57 -14.93
N THR A 26 -9.73 7.87 -15.96
CA THR A 26 -9.22 6.50 -15.83
C THR A 26 -7.94 6.47 -14.98
N LEU A 27 -7.02 7.43 -15.19
CA LEU A 27 -5.85 7.61 -14.35
C LEU A 27 -6.22 7.88 -12.89
N LEU A 28 -7.18 8.78 -12.64
CA LEU A 28 -7.66 9.07 -11.29
C LEU A 28 -8.24 7.82 -10.61
N CYS A 29 -9.10 7.06 -11.31
CA CYS A 29 -9.68 5.83 -10.77
C CYS A 29 -8.59 4.80 -10.41
N PHE A 30 -7.58 4.65 -11.28
CA PHE A 30 -6.43 3.78 -11.02
C PHE A 30 -5.70 4.21 -9.73
N VAL A 31 -5.37 5.50 -9.59
CA VAL A 31 -4.65 5.99 -8.42
C VAL A 31 -5.50 5.85 -7.15
N GLN A 32 -6.77 6.23 -7.18
CA GLN A 32 -7.68 6.09 -6.03
C GLN A 32 -7.75 4.65 -5.53
N ARG A 33 -7.79 3.67 -6.44
CA ARG A 33 -7.96 2.26 -6.09
C ARG A 33 -6.66 1.56 -5.70
N TYR A 34 -5.53 1.96 -6.30
CA TYR A 34 -4.27 1.22 -6.24
C TYR A 34 -3.07 2.01 -5.67
N LYS A 35 -3.24 3.25 -5.18
CA LYS A 35 -2.15 4.10 -4.63
C LYS A 35 -1.22 3.42 -3.61
N SER A 36 -1.72 2.44 -2.85
CA SER A 36 -0.93 1.66 -1.88
C SER A 36 -0.05 0.60 -2.52
N GLU A 37 -0.38 0.16 -3.73
CA GLU A 37 0.30 -0.90 -4.49
C GLU A 37 1.28 -0.34 -5.54
N VAL A 38 1.35 0.98 -5.68
CA VAL A 38 2.29 1.65 -6.58
C VAL A 38 3.66 1.80 -5.89
N ARG A 39 4.74 1.47 -6.62
CA ARG A 39 6.13 1.63 -6.16
C ARG A 39 6.51 3.10 -6.01
N ALA A 40 7.52 3.41 -5.20
CA ALA A 40 7.98 4.79 -5.05
C ALA A 40 8.38 5.43 -6.40
N ALA A 41 9.18 4.72 -7.20
CA ALA A 41 9.65 5.20 -8.50
C ALA A 41 8.51 5.50 -9.50
N ASP A 42 7.49 4.64 -9.55
CA ASP A 42 6.34 4.83 -10.44
C ASP A 42 5.50 6.03 -10.01
N ARG A 43 5.41 6.32 -8.70
CA ARG A 43 4.70 7.50 -8.19
C ARG A 43 5.36 8.80 -8.65
N ASP A 44 6.68 8.85 -8.65
CA ASP A 44 7.41 10.01 -9.17
C ASP A 44 7.25 10.15 -10.69
N ALA A 45 7.18 9.03 -11.42
CA ALA A 45 6.85 9.04 -12.84
C ALA A 45 5.43 9.53 -13.11
N LEU A 46 4.45 9.13 -12.30
CA LEU A 46 3.07 9.62 -12.38
C LEU A 46 2.98 11.13 -12.08
N ARG A 47 3.79 11.67 -11.17
CA ARG A 47 3.86 13.13 -10.94
C ARG A 47 4.41 13.87 -12.16
N ARG A 48 5.44 13.34 -12.80
CA ARG A 48 5.95 13.90 -14.07
C ARG A 48 4.90 13.84 -15.17
N LEU A 49 4.17 12.73 -15.28
CA LEU A 49 3.05 12.58 -16.20
C LEU A 49 1.97 13.65 -15.96
N CYS A 50 1.59 13.90 -14.71
CA CYS A 50 0.63 14.95 -14.35
C CYS A 50 1.10 16.37 -14.72
N ALA A 51 2.42 16.62 -14.70
CA ALA A 51 2.98 17.90 -15.13
C ALA A 51 2.96 18.05 -16.65
N ALA A 52 3.17 16.97 -17.42
CA ALA A 52 3.12 16.98 -18.88
C ALA A 52 1.68 17.01 -19.42
N GLN A 53 0.79 16.20 -18.84
CA GLN A 53 -0.60 16.02 -19.26
C GLN A 53 -1.54 16.57 -18.19
N GLN A 54 -1.74 17.88 -18.19
CA GLN A 54 -2.50 18.58 -17.16
C GLN A 54 -3.98 18.78 -17.53
N HIS A 55 -4.87 18.36 -16.62
CA HIS A 55 -6.30 18.67 -16.64
C HIS A 55 -6.69 19.46 -15.39
N TYR A 56 -7.29 20.63 -15.59
CA TYR A 56 -7.56 21.63 -14.54
C TYR A 56 -8.29 21.09 -13.29
N GLN A 57 -9.27 20.20 -13.47
CA GLN A 57 -10.01 19.56 -12.35
C GLN A 57 -9.43 18.23 -11.86
N VAL A 58 -9.01 17.35 -12.76
CA VAL A 58 -8.65 15.96 -12.42
C VAL A 58 -7.22 15.85 -11.91
N THR A 59 -6.28 16.61 -12.47
CA THR A 59 -4.86 16.51 -12.09
C THR A 59 -4.61 16.86 -10.61
N PRO A 60 -5.22 17.91 -10.03
CA PRO A 60 -5.13 18.16 -8.59
C PRO A 60 -5.58 16.98 -7.73
N GLU A 61 -6.66 16.29 -8.13
CA GLU A 61 -7.15 15.11 -7.41
C GLU A 61 -6.19 13.92 -7.51
N VAL A 62 -5.57 13.71 -8.68
CA VAL A 62 -4.54 12.66 -8.84
C VAL A 62 -3.35 12.92 -7.92
N LEU A 63 -2.83 14.16 -7.91
CA LEU A 63 -1.72 14.55 -7.04
C LEU A 63 -2.08 14.40 -5.56
N ARG A 64 -3.28 14.87 -5.17
CA ARG A 64 -3.80 14.72 -3.80
C ARG A 64 -3.85 13.26 -3.39
N GLU A 65 -4.34 12.37 -4.25
CA GLU A 65 -4.42 10.93 -3.94
C GLU A 65 -3.05 10.27 -3.83
N LEU A 66 -2.08 10.69 -4.64
CA LEU A 66 -0.69 10.24 -4.49
C LEU A 66 -0.17 10.68 -3.11
N ASP A 67 -0.25 11.96 -2.76
CA ASP A 67 0.35 12.48 -1.52
C ASP A 67 -0.26 11.89 -0.23
N HIS A 68 -1.54 11.51 -0.26
CA HIS A 68 -2.22 10.87 0.88
C HIS A 68 -2.01 9.34 0.98
N SER A 69 -0.95 8.78 0.40
CA SER A 69 -0.61 7.37 0.60
C SER A 69 0.89 7.12 0.66
N ALA A 70 1.29 6.23 1.57
CA ALA A 70 2.62 5.66 1.59
C ALA A 70 2.88 4.77 0.35
N PRO A 71 4.12 4.73 -0.17
CA PRO A 71 4.51 3.80 -1.22
C PRO A 71 4.38 2.33 -0.80
N ARG A 72 4.26 1.43 -1.79
CA ARG A 72 4.14 -0.01 -1.57
C ARG A 72 5.23 -0.59 -0.67
N GLU A 73 6.48 -0.19 -0.89
CA GLU A 73 7.64 -0.70 -0.15
C GLU A 73 7.54 -0.35 1.33
N GLN A 74 7.18 0.91 1.63
CA GLN A 74 7.00 1.38 3.00
C GLN A 74 5.88 0.61 3.70
N ARG A 75 4.71 0.44 3.06
CA ARG A 75 3.60 -0.34 3.65
C ARG A 75 3.99 -1.80 3.89
N ARG A 76 4.73 -2.41 2.98
CA ARG A 76 5.22 -3.80 3.15
C ARG A 76 6.19 -3.90 4.33
N ALA A 77 7.11 -2.95 4.47
CA ALA A 77 8.02 -2.89 5.60
C ALA A 77 7.28 -2.66 6.93
N GLU A 78 6.27 -1.78 6.95
CA GLU A 78 5.41 -1.57 8.12
C GLU A 78 4.66 -2.85 8.52
N ARG A 79 4.09 -3.57 7.55
CA ARG A 79 3.41 -4.84 7.79
C ARG A 79 4.36 -5.91 8.34
N GLN A 80 5.55 -6.06 7.77
CA GLN A 80 6.56 -7.01 8.26
C GLN A 80 6.96 -6.70 9.71
N ARG A 81 7.21 -5.43 10.04
CA ARG A 81 7.51 -5.02 11.41
C ARG A 81 6.38 -5.34 12.39
N GLN A 82 5.12 -5.15 11.97
CA GLN A 82 3.95 -5.49 12.78
C GLN A 82 3.83 -7.00 13.00
N GLU A 83 4.11 -7.80 11.97
CA GLU A 83 4.10 -9.27 12.06
C GLU A 83 5.19 -9.79 12.98
N GLU A 84 6.41 -9.27 12.87
CA GLU A 84 7.54 -9.63 13.75
C GLU A 84 7.25 -9.26 15.22
N ALA A 85 6.69 -8.07 15.45
CA ALA A 85 6.29 -7.64 16.80
C ALA A 85 5.17 -8.52 17.37
N ALA A 86 4.18 -8.90 16.56
CA ALA A 86 3.11 -9.80 16.97
C ALA A 86 3.63 -11.20 17.29
N ALA A 87 4.52 -11.76 16.46
CA ALA A 87 5.16 -13.05 16.71
C ALA A 87 5.98 -13.05 18.01
N ALA A 88 6.73 -11.98 18.27
CA ALA A 88 7.48 -11.82 19.52
C ALA A 88 6.57 -11.67 20.76
N ALA A 89 5.37 -11.11 20.62
CA ALA A 89 4.38 -11.00 21.69
C ALA A 89 3.72 -12.35 22.02
N VAL A 90 3.41 -13.17 21.00
CA VAL A 90 2.83 -14.52 21.20
C VAL A 90 3.77 -15.41 22.01
N GLY A 91 5.09 -15.37 21.77
CA GLY A 91 6.07 -16.14 22.52
C GLY A 91 6.21 -15.75 24.00
N LYS A 92 5.73 -14.57 24.40
CA LYS A 92 5.75 -14.11 25.81
C LYS A 92 4.52 -14.51 26.61
N HIS A 93 3.40 -14.85 25.96
CA HIS A 93 2.13 -15.12 26.64
C HIS A 93 1.97 -16.58 27.12
N VAL A 94 2.77 -17.51 26.60
CA VAL A 94 2.77 -18.91 27.04
C VAL A 94 3.86 -19.13 28.08
N GLN A 95 3.61 -18.74 29.33
CA GLN A 95 4.33 -19.26 30.48
C GLN A 95 3.34 -20.16 31.25
N GLU A 96 3.31 -21.45 30.92
CA GLU A 96 2.63 -22.43 31.76
C GLU A 96 3.41 -22.53 33.08
N ASP A 97 2.84 -22.01 34.16
CA ASP A 97 3.47 -22.07 35.48
C ASP A 97 3.38 -23.50 36.03
N VAL A 98 4.38 -24.33 35.69
CA VAL A 98 4.49 -25.74 36.09
C VAL A 98 4.41 -25.93 37.62
N ARG A 99 4.68 -24.87 38.41
CA ARG A 99 4.63 -24.90 39.87
C ARG A 99 3.23 -24.66 40.46
N ASN A 100 2.25 -24.32 39.63
CA ASN A 100 0.90 -23.96 40.04
C ASN A 100 -0.13 -24.99 39.56
N LEU A 101 0.25 -26.27 39.54
CA LEU A 101 -0.68 -27.34 39.23
C LEU A 101 -1.59 -27.59 40.46
N PRO A 102 -2.93 -27.60 40.30
CA PRO A 102 -3.80 -28.00 41.39
C PRO A 102 -3.47 -29.44 41.81
N PRO A 103 -3.47 -29.75 43.12
CA PRO A 103 -3.16 -31.09 43.59
C PRO A 103 -4.13 -32.09 42.97
N VAL A 104 -3.59 -33.10 42.29
CA VAL A 104 -4.39 -34.19 41.72
C VAL A 104 -5.03 -34.93 42.89
N PRO A 105 -6.37 -34.95 43.01
CA PRO A 105 -7.03 -35.75 44.03
C PRO A 105 -6.76 -37.21 43.70
N MET A 106 -5.93 -37.84 44.51
CA MET A 106 -5.77 -39.29 44.48
C MET A 106 -7.12 -39.88 44.90
N LEU A 107 -7.74 -40.65 44.01
CA LEU A 107 -8.93 -41.42 44.35
C LEU A 107 -8.49 -42.56 45.28
N ASP A 108 -8.91 -42.49 46.54
CA ASP A 108 -8.77 -43.60 47.48
C ASP A 108 -9.78 -44.70 47.09
N ASP A 109 -9.28 -45.92 46.85
CA ASP A 109 -10.05 -47.13 46.48
C ASP A 109 -11.00 -47.61 47.60
#